data_AF-A0A928SB95-F1
#
_entry.id   AF-A0A928SB95-F1
#
_cell.length_a   1.000
_cell.length_b   1.000
_cell.length_c   1.000
_cell.angle_alpha   90.00
_cell.angle_beta   90.00
_cell.angle_gamma   90.00
#
_symmetry.space_group_name_H-M   'P 1'
#
loop_
_entity.id
_entity.type
_entity.pdbx_description
1 polymer ?
#
loop_
_entity_poly.entity_id
_entity_poly.type
_entity_poly.pdbx_seq_one_letter_code
_entity_poly.pdbx_strand_id
1 'polypeptide(L)'
;MQLTIDGQRQNFISLPTFRSQWGLPPEFALAHFEPKEWQGLGSLDGSREALPIVRQRVLAAIPQAVHLTELIPQVQALTDCFHRELAAINPQIGLREVEVEFAVAGFADVMQSVAYNLIQLSHTYRHDPAQIKNHFDFSALYQNWLDASVRVSATIHTYLHQDVAYQIQIIYNAYGRVGLKVAAAGEVYYVFDPALACPAANYMLDLCGAVAQALCAALTLNI
;
A
#
# COMPACT_ATOMS: atom_id res chain seq x y z
N MET A 1 11.01 -8.14 -2.98
CA MET A 1 9.86 -7.30 -3.37
C MET A 1 9.73 -7.33 -4.89
N GLN A 2 8.51 -7.23 -5.41
CA GLN A 2 8.27 -7.07 -6.84
C GLN A 2 7.25 -5.96 -7.08
N LEU A 3 7.49 -5.12 -8.08
CA LEU A 3 6.61 -4.03 -8.50
C LEU A 3 6.60 -3.93 -10.02
N THR A 4 5.51 -3.40 -10.58
CA THR A 4 5.46 -3.07 -12.01
C THR A 4 5.99 -1.65 -12.25
N ILE A 5 7.03 -1.52 -13.07
CA ILE A 5 7.66 -0.25 -13.47
C ILE A 5 7.77 -0.24 -14.99
N ASP A 6 7.35 0.86 -15.61
CA ASP A 6 7.37 1.01 -17.08
C ASP A 6 6.65 -0.16 -17.81
N GLY A 7 5.55 -0.66 -17.21
CA GLY A 7 4.76 -1.77 -17.73
C GLY A 7 5.36 -3.17 -17.54
N GLN A 8 6.50 -3.29 -16.87
CA GLN A 8 7.19 -4.56 -16.64
C GLN A 8 7.32 -4.89 -15.16
N ARG A 9 7.12 -6.16 -14.80
CA ARG A 9 7.33 -6.65 -13.43
C ARG A 9 8.82 -6.72 -13.13
N GLN A 10 9.28 -5.93 -12.17
CA GLN A 10 10.68 -5.84 -11.76
C GLN A 10 10.92 -6.57 -10.44
N ASN A 11 12.03 -7.32 -10.37
CA ASN A 11 12.51 -7.94 -9.15
C ASN A 11 13.49 -6.99 -8.45
N PHE A 12 13.24 -6.69 -7.18
CA PHE A 12 14.12 -5.82 -6.42
C PHE A 12 15.18 -6.63 -5.67
N ILE A 13 16.44 -6.23 -5.83
CA ILE A 13 17.57 -6.74 -5.05
C ILE A 13 17.61 -5.97 -3.71
N SER A 14 17.94 -6.63 -2.61
CA SER A 14 18.07 -5.92 -1.33
C SER A 14 19.25 -4.93 -1.36
N LEU A 15 19.11 -3.76 -0.74
CA LEU A 15 20.20 -2.79 -0.66
C LEU A 15 21.50 -3.37 -0.06
N PRO A 16 21.48 -4.19 1.01
CA PRO A 16 22.69 -4.85 1.50
C PRO A 16 23.38 -5.73 0.44
N THR A 17 22.59 -6.52 -0.31
CA THR A 17 23.13 -7.37 -1.38
C THR A 17 23.73 -6.52 -2.50
N PHE A 18 23.02 -5.48 -2.94
CA PHE A 18 23.50 -4.58 -3.99
C PHE A 18 24.81 -3.89 -3.58
N ARG A 19 24.87 -3.33 -2.37
CA ARG A 19 26.11 -2.70 -1.87
C ARG A 19 27.28 -3.67 -1.85
N SER A 20 27.06 -4.88 -1.36
CA SER A 20 28.11 -5.91 -1.31
C SER A 20 28.61 -6.31 -2.69
N GLN A 21 27.74 -6.37 -3.71
CA GLN A 21 28.12 -6.73 -5.08
C GLN A 21 28.95 -5.64 -5.76
N TRP A 22 28.66 -4.37 -5.46
CA TRP A 22 29.24 -3.21 -6.13
C TRP A 22 30.30 -2.47 -5.29
N GLY A 23 30.68 -3.03 -4.13
CA GLY A 23 31.66 -2.42 -3.23
C GLY A 23 31.21 -1.08 -2.63
N LEU A 24 29.90 -0.79 -2.64
CA LEU A 24 29.36 0.49 -2.22
C LEU A 24 29.34 0.62 -0.69
N PRO A 25 29.56 1.84 -0.16
CA PRO A 25 29.66 2.04 1.27
C PRO A 25 28.27 2.08 1.93
N PRO A 26 28.18 1.95 3.27
CA PRO A 26 26.90 1.88 3.98
C PRO A 26 25.97 3.07 3.75
N GLU A 27 26.53 4.26 3.52
CA GLU A 27 25.81 5.50 3.22
C GLU A 27 25.15 5.52 1.83
N PHE A 28 25.51 4.61 0.92
CA PHE A 28 24.75 4.43 -0.32
C PHE A 28 23.39 3.82 0.04
N ALA A 29 22.44 4.69 0.32
CA ALA A 29 21.10 4.35 0.79
C ALA A 29 20.13 5.42 0.35
N LEU A 30 18.84 5.11 0.37
CA LEU A 30 17.79 6.02 -0.05
C LEU A 30 17.82 7.34 0.75
N ALA A 31 18.11 7.27 2.04
CA ALA A 31 18.23 8.44 2.91
C ALA A 31 19.39 9.39 2.55
N HIS A 32 20.42 8.92 1.83
CA HIS A 32 21.51 9.77 1.34
C HIS A 32 21.07 10.64 0.16
N PHE A 33 20.22 10.10 -0.72
CA PHE A 33 19.75 10.81 -1.91
C PHE A 33 18.52 11.66 -1.64
N GLU A 34 17.58 11.14 -0.84
CA GLU A 34 16.39 11.85 -0.39
C GLU A 34 16.18 11.62 1.11
N PRO A 35 16.82 12.44 1.97
CA PRO A 35 16.60 12.35 3.40
C PRO A 35 15.12 12.62 3.73
N LYS A 36 14.62 11.95 4.76
CA LYS A 36 13.30 12.24 5.33
C LYS A 36 13.50 13.15 6.53
N GLU A 37 12.79 14.27 6.53
CA GLU A 37 12.67 15.10 7.71
C GLU A 37 11.72 14.39 8.68
N TRP A 38 12.25 14.00 9.84
CA TRP A 38 11.49 13.26 10.85
C TRP A 38 10.81 14.17 11.88
N GLN A 39 11.03 15.48 11.80
CA GLN A 39 10.43 16.44 12.73
C GLN A 39 8.91 16.48 12.53
N GLY A 40 8.15 16.21 13.60
CA GLY A 40 6.69 16.28 13.61
C GLY A 40 5.95 15.09 12.99
N LEU A 41 6.63 13.96 12.75
CA LEU A 41 5.96 12.71 12.37
C LEU A 41 5.39 12.00 13.59
N GLY A 42 4.19 11.43 13.44
CA GLY A 42 3.56 10.61 14.48
C GLY A 42 4.40 9.39 14.84
N SER A 43 4.43 9.07 16.14
CA SER A 43 5.06 7.83 16.62
C SER A 43 4.02 6.73 16.68
N LEU A 44 4.34 5.59 16.07
CA LEU A 44 3.53 4.37 16.21
C LEU A 44 3.73 3.68 17.57
N ASP A 45 4.56 4.19 18.47
CA ASP A 45 4.80 3.56 19.78
C ASP A 45 3.51 3.53 20.64
N GLY A 46 2.61 4.52 20.49
CA GLY A 46 1.26 4.54 21.10
C GLY A 46 0.18 3.80 20.29
N SER A 47 0.50 3.34 19.07
CA SER A 47 -0.49 2.82 18.12
C SER A 47 -0.80 1.32 18.28
N ARG A 48 0.06 0.56 18.98
CA ARG A 48 -0.06 -0.91 19.08
C ARG A 48 -1.37 -1.37 19.71
N GLU A 49 -1.93 -0.60 20.63
CA GLU A 49 -3.21 -0.90 21.29
C GLU A 49 -4.41 -0.23 20.59
N ALA A 50 -4.21 0.95 20.01
CA ALA A 50 -5.28 1.75 19.41
C ALA A 50 -5.70 1.27 18.00
N LEU A 51 -4.74 0.91 17.14
CA LEU A 51 -5.02 0.46 15.77
C LEU A 51 -5.85 -0.82 15.67
N PRO A 52 -5.66 -1.84 16.56
CA PRO A 52 -6.57 -2.97 16.64
C PRO A 52 -8.02 -2.59 16.93
N ILE A 53 -8.27 -1.55 17.74
CA ILE A 53 -9.62 -1.07 18.06
C ILE A 53 -10.27 -0.48 16.81
N VAL A 54 -9.55 0.34 16.04
CA VAL A 54 -10.04 0.87 14.75
C VAL A 54 -10.41 -0.27 13.81
N ARG A 55 -9.53 -1.27 13.67
CA ARG A 55 -9.80 -2.45 12.85
C ARG A 55 -11.07 -3.17 13.29
N GLN A 56 -11.23 -3.39 14.60
CA GLN A 56 -12.42 -4.04 15.15
C GLN A 56 -13.70 -3.25 14.84
N ARG A 57 -13.68 -1.91 15.01
CA ARG A 57 -14.84 -1.06 14.76
C ARG A 57 -15.22 -0.98 13.29
N VAL A 58 -14.23 -0.91 12.39
CA VAL A 58 -14.49 -0.94 10.93
C VAL A 58 -15.09 -2.28 10.53
N LEU A 59 -14.56 -3.40 11.03
CA LEU A 59 -15.13 -4.72 10.74
C LEU A 59 -16.54 -4.90 11.31
N ALA A 60 -16.81 -4.36 12.50
CA ALA A 60 -18.13 -4.41 13.12
C ALA A 60 -19.18 -3.56 12.39
N ALA A 61 -18.75 -2.59 11.56
CA ALA A 61 -19.63 -1.78 10.73
C ALA A 61 -20.07 -2.49 9.44
N ILE A 62 -19.57 -3.70 9.16
CA ILE A 62 -20.01 -4.52 8.03
C ILE A 62 -21.26 -5.29 8.46
N PRO A 63 -22.41 -5.11 7.79
CA PRO A 63 -23.62 -5.86 8.13
C PRO A 63 -23.46 -7.34 7.76
N GLN A 64 -24.29 -8.19 8.38
CA GLN A 64 -24.26 -9.64 8.12
C GLN A 64 -24.60 -9.99 6.65
N ALA A 65 -25.39 -9.15 6.00
CA ALA A 65 -25.76 -9.24 4.60
C ALA A 65 -25.60 -7.88 3.94
N VAL A 66 -24.93 -7.83 2.79
CA VAL A 66 -24.78 -6.64 1.94
C VAL A 66 -25.34 -6.97 0.57
N HIS A 67 -26.40 -6.27 0.14
CA HIS A 67 -26.90 -6.47 -1.22
C HIS A 67 -25.92 -5.90 -2.25
N LEU A 68 -25.87 -6.51 -3.43
CA LEU A 68 -24.98 -6.05 -4.51
C LEU A 68 -25.18 -4.57 -4.87
N THR A 69 -26.42 -4.09 -4.84
CA THR A 69 -26.79 -2.69 -5.09
C THR A 69 -26.33 -1.73 -3.98
N GLU A 70 -26.06 -2.25 -2.79
CA GLU A 70 -25.63 -1.49 -1.61
C GLU A 70 -24.11 -1.48 -1.46
N LEU A 71 -23.37 -2.22 -2.29
CA LEU A 71 -21.94 -2.41 -2.10
C LEU A 71 -21.13 -1.11 -2.19
N ILE A 72 -21.45 -0.24 -3.15
CA ILE A 72 -20.79 1.07 -3.29
C ILE A 72 -21.13 2.00 -2.11
N PRO A 73 -22.42 2.19 -1.73
CA PRO A 73 -22.76 2.90 -0.49
C PRO A 73 -22.07 2.33 0.76
N GLN A 74 -21.97 1.00 0.89
CA GLN A 74 -21.32 0.35 2.02
C GLN A 74 -19.82 0.66 2.06
N VAL A 75 -19.13 0.71 0.92
CA VAL A 75 -17.72 1.14 0.86
C VAL A 75 -17.54 2.57 1.35
N GLN A 76 -18.44 3.48 0.97
CA GLN A 76 -18.39 4.86 1.48
C GLN A 76 -18.59 4.88 3.00
N ALA A 77 -19.60 4.18 3.52
CA ALA A 77 -19.86 4.12 4.95
C ALA A 77 -18.68 3.53 5.75
N LEU A 78 -17.98 2.53 5.20
CA LEU A 78 -16.77 1.96 5.80
C LEU A 78 -15.59 2.95 5.76
N THR A 79 -15.46 3.72 4.69
CA THR A 79 -14.44 4.78 4.57
C THR A 79 -14.68 5.88 5.61
N ASP A 80 -15.92 6.34 5.74
CA ASP A 80 -16.30 7.34 6.74
C ASP A 80 -16.10 6.81 8.17
N CYS A 81 -16.40 5.52 8.39
CA CYS A 81 -16.12 4.84 9.64
C CYS A 81 -14.62 4.84 9.92
N PHE A 82 -13.80 4.36 9.00
CA PHE A 82 -12.35 4.32 9.16
C PHE A 82 -11.76 5.70 9.45
N HIS A 83 -12.18 6.73 8.71
CA HIS A 83 -11.75 8.10 8.94
C HIS A 83 -12.09 8.58 10.36
N ARG A 84 -13.37 8.44 10.77
CA ARG A 84 -13.82 8.85 12.11
C ARG A 84 -13.04 8.12 13.22
N GLU A 85 -12.88 6.81 13.09
CA GLU A 85 -12.19 6.01 14.11
C GLU A 85 -10.69 6.32 14.15
N LEU A 86 -10.04 6.53 13.00
CA LEU A 86 -8.64 6.93 12.94
C LEU A 86 -8.42 8.32 13.53
N ALA A 87 -9.28 9.28 13.20
CA ALA A 87 -9.24 10.63 13.76
C ALA A 87 -9.44 10.62 15.29
N ALA A 88 -10.34 9.77 15.80
CA ALA A 88 -10.60 9.65 17.23
C ALA A 88 -9.39 9.13 18.02
N ILE A 89 -8.59 8.23 17.42
CA ILE A 89 -7.37 7.74 18.06
C ILE A 89 -6.12 8.56 17.70
N ASN A 90 -6.21 9.50 16.77
CA ASN A 90 -5.07 10.27 16.30
C ASN A 90 -4.33 11.03 17.41
N PRO A 91 -4.96 11.56 18.49
CA PRO A 91 -4.23 12.12 19.63
C PRO A 91 -3.23 11.17 20.30
N GLN A 92 -3.37 9.85 20.11
CA GLN A 92 -2.47 8.82 20.65
C GLN A 92 -1.37 8.41 19.66
N ILE A 93 -1.60 8.58 18.35
CA ILE A 93 -0.65 8.23 17.28
C ILE A 93 0.20 9.44 16.85
N GLY A 94 -0.42 10.63 16.83
CA GLY A 94 0.21 11.88 16.43
C GLY A 94 0.42 12.02 14.93
N LEU A 95 -0.44 11.45 14.08
CA LEU A 95 -0.37 11.68 12.63
C LEU A 95 -0.75 13.13 12.31
N ARG A 96 -0.09 13.72 11.31
CA ARG A 96 -0.53 14.99 10.74
C ARG A 96 -1.86 14.78 10.01
N GLU A 97 -2.64 15.84 9.87
CA GLU A 97 -3.93 15.81 9.15
C GLU A 97 -3.79 15.20 7.76
N VAL A 98 -2.79 15.66 6.99
CA VAL A 98 -2.49 15.13 5.65
C VAL A 98 -2.16 13.62 5.66
N GLU A 99 -1.60 13.08 6.74
CA GLU A 99 -1.29 11.64 6.86
C GLU A 99 -2.53 10.82 7.17
N VAL A 100 -3.47 11.38 7.93
CA VAL A 100 -4.80 10.78 8.12
C VAL A 100 -5.55 10.76 6.79
N GLU A 101 -5.56 11.87 6.07
CA GLU A 101 -6.21 11.97 4.75
C GLU A 101 -5.61 10.97 3.75
N PHE A 102 -4.28 10.84 3.68
CA PHE A 102 -3.64 9.84 2.83
C PHE A 102 -4.01 8.40 3.22
N ALA A 103 -4.08 8.09 4.51
CA ALA A 103 -4.49 6.76 4.97
C ALA A 103 -5.95 6.45 4.57
N VAL A 104 -6.84 7.42 4.75
CA VAL A 104 -8.27 7.29 4.41
C VAL A 104 -8.46 7.16 2.89
N ALA A 105 -7.75 7.97 2.09
CA ALA A 105 -7.78 7.88 0.63
C ALA A 105 -7.29 6.50 0.15
N GLY A 106 -6.17 6.00 0.70
CA GLY A 106 -5.67 4.67 0.39
C GLY A 106 -6.65 3.55 0.75
N PHE A 107 -7.31 3.66 1.91
CA PHE A 107 -8.40 2.73 2.29
C PHE A 107 -9.54 2.76 1.28
N ALA A 108 -10.02 3.97 0.93
CA ALA A 108 -11.13 4.17 0.01
C ALA A 108 -10.84 3.57 -1.37
N ASP A 109 -9.66 3.84 -1.93
CA ASP A 109 -9.25 3.35 -3.26
C ASP A 109 -9.22 1.81 -3.33
N VAL A 110 -8.67 1.17 -2.28
CA VAL A 110 -8.63 -0.30 -2.20
C VAL A 110 -10.05 -0.86 -2.06
N MET A 111 -10.89 -0.27 -1.20
CA MET A 111 -12.27 -0.74 -1.01
C MET A 111 -13.14 -0.54 -2.25
N GLN A 112 -12.95 0.55 -3.00
CA GLN A 112 -13.60 0.72 -4.30
C GLN A 112 -13.19 -0.36 -5.29
N SER A 113 -11.88 -0.67 -5.36
CA SER A 113 -11.36 -1.75 -6.21
C SER A 113 -11.97 -3.11 -5.84
N VAL A 114 -12.13 -3.38 -4.55
CA VAL A 114 -12.83 -4.57 -4.04
C VAL A 114 -14.30 -4.58 -4.48
N ALA A 115 -15.03 -3.49 -4.29
CA ALA A 115 -16.45 -3.44 -4.67
C ALA A 115 -16.66 -3.66 -6.17
N TYR A 116 -15.88 -3.00 -7.02
CA TYR A 116 -15.97 -3.20 -8.47
C TYR A 116 -15.62 -4.62 -8.88
N ASN A 117 -14.61 -5.24 -8.25
CA ASN A 117 -14.27 -6.62 -8.52
C ASN A 117 -15.42 -7.57 -8.13
N LEU A 118 -16.01 -7.40 -6.95
CA LEU A 118 -17.16 -8.21 -6.53
C LEU A 118 -18.38 -8.03 -7.46
N ILE A 119 -18.63 -6.82 -7.96
CA ILE A 119 -19.66 -6.55 -8.98
C ILE A 119 -19.35 -7.29 -10.29
N GLN A 120 -18.11 -7.19 -10.75
CA GLN A 120 -17.66 -7.87 -11.97
C GLN A 120 -17.77 -9.40 -11.84
N LEU A 121 -17.34 -9.97 -10.71
CA LEU A 121 -17.46 -11.40 -10.42
C LEU A 121 -18.93 -11.83 -10.35
N SER A 122 -19.78 -11.02 -9.72
CA SER A 122 -21.22 -11.28 -9.65
C SER A 122 -21.86 -11.35 -11.02
N HIS A 123 -21.47 -10.46 -11.93
CA HIS A 123 -21.92 -10.50 -13.31
C HIS A 123 -21.36 -11.72 -14.06
N THR A 124 -20.04 -11.95 -13.97
CA THR A 124 -19.32 -13.02 -14.68
C THR A 124 -19.85 -14.42 -14.31
N TYR A 125 -20.11 -14.64 -13.02
CA TYR A 125 -20.56 -15.93 -12.49
C TYR A 125 -22.07 -16.00 -12.25
N ARG A 126 -22.86 -15.14 -12.93
CA ARG A 126 -24.34 -15.15 -12.91
C ARG A 126 -24.91 -15.23 -11.50
N HIS A 127 -24.33 -14.46 -10.60
CA HIS A 127 -24.75 -14.39 -9.21
C HIS A 127 -24.65 -15.72 -8.43
N ASP A 128 -23.68 -16.58 -8.74
CA ASP A 128 -23.33 -17.75 -7.91
C ASP A 128 -22.34 -17.35 -6.79
N PRO A 129 -22.77 -17.34 -5.50
CA PRO A 129 -21.90 -16.95 -4.38
C PRO A 129 -20.66 -17.84 -4.20
N ALA A 130 -20.75 -19.14 -4.52
CA ALA A 130 -19.63 -20.05 -4.36
C ALA A 130 -18.54 -19.77 -5.40
N GLN A 131 -18.95 -19.51 -6.65
CA GLN A 131 -18.01 -19.15 -7.72
C GLN A 131 -17.36 -17.79 -7.46
N ILE A 132 -18.12 -16.80 -6.98
CA ILE A 132 -17.57 -15.48 -6.63
C ILE A 132 -16.50 -15.63 -5.53
N LYS A 133 -16.78 -16.37 -4.45
CA LYS A 133 -15.80 -16.61 -3.37
C LYS A 133 -14.55 -17.33 -3.86
N ASN A 134 -14.71 -18.33 -4.72
CA ASN A 134 -13.57 -19.10 -5.24
C ASN A 134 -12.66 -18.29 -6.17
N HIS A 135 -13.18 -17.24 -6.80
CA HIS A 135 -12.41 -16.39 -7.73
C HIS A 135 -12.06 -15.02 -7.15
N PHE A 136 -12.49 -14.72 -5.92
CA PHE A 136 -12.12 -13.50 -5.24
C PHE A 136 -10.70 -13.60 -4.65
N ASP A 137 -9.77 -12.84 -5.23
CA ASP A 137 -8.38 -12.78 -4.79
C ASP A 137 -8.01 -11.35 -4.35
N PHE A 138 -8.12 -11.11 -3.05
CA PHE A 138 -7.73 -9.83 -2.46
C PHE A 138 -6.24 -9.53 -2.67
N SER A 139 -5.36 -10.53 -2.61
CA SER A 139 -3.91 -10.33 -2.75
C SER A 139 -3.57 -9.80 -4.14
N ALA A 140 -4.17 -10.38 -5.18
CA ALA A 140 -4.01 -9.90 -6.55
C ALA A 140 -4.56 -8.48 -6.74
N LEU A 141 -5.76 -8.18 -6.20
CA LEU A 141 -6.36 -6.84 -6.26
C LEU A 141 -5.48 -5.79 -5.58
N TYR A 142 -5.02 -6.07 -4.37
CA TYR A 142 -4.19 -5.16 -3.60
C TYR A 142 -2.83 -4.93 -4.27
N GLN A 143 -2.22 -5.98 -4.83
CA GLN A 143 -0.97 -5.84 -5.57
C GLN A 143 -1.15 -5.00 -6.83
N ASN A 144 -2.26 -5.15 -7.55
CA ASN A 144 -2.55 -4.34 -8.74
C ASN A 144 -2.74 -2.86 -8.37
N TRP A 145 -3.46 -2.58 -7.28
CA TRP A 145 -3.59 -1.21 -6.76
C TRP A 145 -2.22 -0.63 -6.37
N LEU A 146 -1.41 -1.41 -5.66
CA LEU A 146 -0.08 -0.98 -5.25
C LEU A 146 0.82 -0.71 -6.46
N ASP A 147 0.80 -1.57 -7.48
CA ASP A 147 1.54 -1.39 -8.73
C ASP A 147 1.10 -0.13 -9.47
N ALA A 148 -0.22 0.15 -9.53
CA ALA A 148 -0.74 1.36 -10.13
C ALA A 148 -0.31 2.65 -9.41
N SER A 149 0.06 2.56 -8.13
CA SER A 149 0.61 3.68 -7.35
C SER A 149 2.11 3.92 -7.56
N VAL A 150 2.81 3.01 -8.25
CA VAL A 150 4.27 3.09 -8.38
C VAL A 150 4.67 4.28 -9.25
N ARG A 151 5.61 5.09 -8.75
CA ARG A 151 6.18 6.24 -9.47
C ARG A 151 7.69 6.21 -9.33
N VAL A 152 8.39 6.60 -10.40
CA VAL A 152 9.84 6.83 -10.37
C VAL A 152 10.08 8.34 -10.43
N SER A 153 10.93 8.85 -9.54
CA SER A 153 11.29 10.26 -9.49
C SER A 153 11.86 10.70 -10.83
N ALA A 154 11.45 11.87 -11.33
CA ALA A 154 12.10 12.49 -12.48
C ALA A 154 13.50 13.04 -12.12
N THR A 155 13.77 13.27 -10.83
CA THR A 155 15.08 13.71 -10.34
C THR A 155 16.09 12.58 -10.44
N ILE A 156 17.22 12.86 -11.09
CA ILE A 156 18.35 11.95 -11.20
C ILE A 156 19.48 12.46 -10.29
N HIS A 157 19.79 11.70 -9.25
CA HIS A 157 20.97 11.96 -8.42
C HIS A 157 22.18 11.28 -9.06
N THR A 158 23.29 11.99 -9.19
CA THR A 158 24.54 11.41 -9.68
C THR A 158 25.43 11.09 -8.49
N TYR A 159 25.99 9.88 -8.45
CA TYR A 159 26.92 9.43 -7.42
C TYR A 159 28.14 8.79 -8.08
N LEU A 160 29.35 9.22 -7.72
CA LEU A 160 30.58 8.69 -8.26
C LEU A 160 31.25 7.77 -7.24
N HIS A 161 31.56 6.54 -7.63
CA HIS A 161 32.28 5.60 -6.78
C HIS A 161 33.19 4.70 -7.63
N GLN A 162 34.48 4.65 -7.27
CA GLN A 162 35.50 3.88 -8.00
C GLN A 162 35.48 4.16 -9.52
N ASP A 163 35.44 5.45 -9.89
CA ASP A 163 35.38 5.93 -11.28
C ASP A 163 34.14 5.48 -12.08
N VAL A 164 33.16 4.84 -11.43
CA VAL A 164 31.85 4.51 -12.02
C VAL A 164 30.82 5.55 -11.59
N ALA A 165 30.16 6.16 -12.57
CA ALA A 165 29.03 7.05 -12.34
C ALA A 165 27.74 6.24 -12.21
N TYR A 166 27.05 6.45 -11.10
CA TYR A 166 25.73 5.90 -10.81
C TYR A 166 24.70 7.01 -10.99
N GLN A 167 23.60 6.69 -11.66
CA GLN A 167 22.42 7.54 -11.74
C GLN A 167 21.31 6.90 -10.90
N ILE A 168 20.81 7.65 -9.92
CA ILE A 168 19.86 7.16 -8.94
C ILE A 168 18.57 7.94 -9.07
N GLN A 169 17.46 7.22 -9.24
CA GLN A 169 16.11 7.77 -9.14
C GLN A 169 15.38 7.06 -8.00
N ILE A 170 14.58 7.79 -7.24
CA ILE A 170 13.81 7.22 -6.14
C ILE A 170 12.53 6.57 -6.67
N ILE A 171 12.20 5.40 -6.15
CA ILE A 171 10.96 4.68 -6.45
C ILE A 171 10.00 4.89 -5.28
N TYR A 172 8.78 5.31 -5.59
CA TYR A 172 7.68 5.49 -4.67
C TYR A 172 6.55 4.52 -4.97
N ASN A 173 5.73 4.24 -3.98
CA ASN A 173 4.36 3.72 -4.13
C ASN A 173 3.42 4.48 -3.18
N ALA A 174 2.19 4.00 -3.01
CA ALA A 174 1.19 4.57 -2.09
C ALA A 174 1.69 4.72 -0.63
N TYR A 175 2.71 3.97 -0.24
CA TYR A 175 3.33 3.99 1.09
C TYR A 175 4.64 4.78 1.15
N GLY A 176 4.89 5.62 0.15
CA GLY A 176 6.05 6.50 0.10
C GLY A 176 7.25 5.86 -0.59
N ARG A 177 8.46 6.20 -0.12
CA ARG A 177 9.73 5.79 -0.74
C ARG A 177 10.02 4.32 -0.42
N VAL A 178 10.25 3.52 -1.44
CA VAL A 178 10.42 2.05 -1.29
C VAL A 178 11.73 1.51 -1.86
N GLY A 179 12.43 2.29 -2.68
CA GLY A 179 13.67 1.81 -3.28
C GLY A 179 14.28 2.78 -4.27
N LEU A 180 15.24 2.26 -5.02
CA LEU A 180 16.08 2.99 -5.97
C LEU A 180 16.02 2.30 -7.35
N LYS A 181 15.90 3.11 -8.40
CA LYS A 181 16.29 2.72 -9.76
C LYS A 181 17.71 3.22 -9.96
N VAL A 182 18.66 2.30 -10.10
CA VAL A 182 20.09 2.62 -10.20
C VAL A 182 20.55 2.25 -11.60
N ALA A 183 20.97 3.22 -12.40
CA ALA A 183 21.65 2.97 -13.66
C ALA A 183 23.16 3.12 -13.48
N ALA A 184 23.92 2.08 -13.82
CA ALA A 184 25.37 2.04 -13.71
C ALA A 184 25.95 1.04 -14.73
N ALA A 185 27.11 1.35 -15.30
CA ALA A 185 27.81 0.48 -16.26
C ALA A 185 26.95 -0.02 -17.44
N GLY A 186 25.94 0.77 -17.86
CA GLY A 186 25.02 0.40 -18.95
C GLY A 186 23.87 -0.52 -18.54
N GLU A 187 23.78 -0.91 -17.27
CA GLU A 187 22.70 -1.73 -16.72
C GLU A 187 21.80 -0.90 -15.80
N VAL A 188 20.58 -1.41 -15.56
CA VAL A 188 19.61 -0.82 -14.62
C VAL A 188 19.25 -1.85 -13.57
N TYR A 189 19.36 -1.44 -12.31
CA TYR A 189 19.02 -2.25 -11.15
C TYR A 189 17.86 -1.62 -10.37
N TYR A 190 16.99 -2.47 -9.85
CA TYR A 190 15.93 -2.08 -8.93
C TYR A 190 16.33 -2.56 -7.55
N VAL A 191 16.54 -1.61 -6.63
CA VAL A 191 17.09 -1.87 -5.30
C VAL A 191 16.04 -1.55 -4.25
N PHE A 192 15.73 -2.51 -3.39
CA PHE A 192 14.81 -2.35 -2.28
C PHE A 192 15.54 -1.80 -1.06
N ASP A 193 15.06 -0.67 -0.56
CA ASP A 193 15.54 -0.05 0.68
C ASP A 193 14.35 0.28 1.60
N PRO A 194 14.08 -0.55 2.62
CA PRO A 194 12.95 -0.34 3.52
C PRO A 194 13.21 0.75 4.56
N ALA A 195 14.38 1.39 4.61
CA ALA A 195 14.75 2.30 5.69
C ALA A 195 13.74 3.45 5.89
N LEU A 196 13.08 3.89 4.82
CA LEU A 196 12.06 4.95 4.87
C LEU A 196 10.64 4.44 4.58
N ALA A 197 10.43 3.12 4.59
CA ALA A 197 9.12 2.53 4.30
C ALA A 197 8.08 3.00 5.32
N CYS A 198 6.85 3.26 4.86
CA CYS A 198 5.76 3.61 5.77
C CYS A 198 5.42 2.42 6.67
N PRO A 199 5.49 2.58 7.99
CA PRO A 199 5.23 1.48 8.91
C PRO A 199 3.74 1.07 8.95
N ALA A 200 2.83 1.91 8.45
CA ALA A 200 1.41 1.59 8.34
C ALA A 200 1.07 0.65 7.16
N ALA A 201 2.02 0.34 6.26
CA ALA A 201 1.74 -0.46 5.06
C ALA A 201 1.18 -1.85 5.38
N ASN A 202 1.74 -2.52 6.40
CA ASN A 202 1.26 -3.84 6.83
C ASN A 202 -0.11 -3.74 7.51
N TYR A 203 -0.33 -2.73 8.35
CA TYR A 203 -1.63 -2.50 8.98
C TYR A 203 -2.72 -2.29 7.93
N MET A 204 -2.45 -1.48 6.90
CA MET A 204 -3.39 -1.22 5.82
C MET A 204 -3.68 -2.46 4.99
N LEU A 205 -2.65 -3.26 4.66
CA LEU A 205 -2.84 -4.55 3.98
C LEU A 205 -3.76 -5.48 4.80
N ASP A 206 -3.48 -5.64 6.09
CA ASP A 206 -4.24 -6.52 6.98
C ASP A 206 -5.68 -6.04 7.20
N LEU A 207 -5.86 -4.73 7.39
CA LEU A 207 -7.18 -4.12 7.55
C LEU A 207 -8.01 -4.29 6.26
N CYS A 208 -7.46 -3.87 5.13
CA CYS A 208 -8.16 -3.95 3.84
C CYS A 208 -8.48 -5.41 3.49
N GLY A 209 -7.56 -6.34 3.73
CA GLY A 209 -7.80 -7.75 3.48
C GLY A 209 -8.91 -8.32 4.35
N ALA A 210 -8.95 -7.97 5.63
CA ALA A 210 -10.01 -8.40 6.53
C ALA A 210 -11.38 -7.83 6.12
N VAL A 211 -11.46 -6.55 5.75
CA VAL A 211 -12.70 -5.91 5.30
C VAL A 211 -13.16 -6.52 3.97
N ALA A 212 -12.23 -6.72 3.03
CA ALA A 212 -12.51 -7.32 1.73
C ALA A 212 -13.09 -8.74 1.86
N GLN A 213 -12.49 -9.58 2.70
CA GLN A 213 -12.98 -10.93 2.98
C GLN A 213 -14.36 -10.91 3.66
N ALA A 214 -14.58 -9.99 4.61
CA ALA A 214 -15.86 -9.84 5.28
C ALA A 214 -16.98 -9.37 4.33
N LEU A 215 -16.69 -8.41 3.44
CA LEU A 215 -17.63 -7.97 2.40
C LEU A 215 -17.95 -9.10 1.41
N CYS A 216 -16.94 -9.83 0.93
CA CYS A 216 -17.15 -11.00 0.07
C CYS A 216 -18.02 -12.07 0.77
N ALA A 217 -17.83 -12.26 2.08
CA ALA A 217 -18.62 -13.20 2.87
C ALA A 217 -20.08 -12.76 3.08
N ALA A 218 -20.31 -11.46 3.29
CA ALA A 218 -21.62 -10.86 3.53
C ALA A 218 -22.42 -10.59 2.24
N LEU A 219 -21.79 -10.67 1.06
CA LEU A 219 -22.43 -10.35 -0.20
C LEU A 219 -23.67 -11.24 -0.46
N THR A 220 -24.82 -10.60 -0.61
CA THR A 220 -26.08 -11.23 -1.03
C THR A 220 -26.50 -10.73 -2.41
N LEU A 221 -27.06 -11.65 -3.19
CA LEU A 221 -27.28 -11.45 -4.62
C LEU A 221 -28.77 -11.47 -4.99
N ASN A 222 -29.64 -11.33 -3.99
CA ASN A 222 -31.07 -11.16 -4.22
C ASN A 222 -31.28 -9.82 -4.93
N ILE A 223 -31.58 -9.88 -6.23
CA ILE A 223 -32.04 -8.77 -7.08
C ILE A 223 -33.57 -8.76 -7.05
#